data_AF-A0A7V6YYT4-F1
#
_entry.id   AF-A0A7V6YYT4-F1
#
_cell.length_a   1.000
_cell.length_b   1.000
_cell.length_c   1.000
_cell.angle_alpha   90.00
_cell.angle_beta   90.00
_cell.angle_gamma   90.00
#
_symmetry.space_group_name_H-M   'P 1'
#
loop_
_entity.id
_entity.type
_entity.pdbx_description
1 polymer ?
#
loop_
_entity_poly.entity_id
_entity_poly.type
_entity_poly.pdbx_seq_one_letter_code
_entity_poly.pdbx_strand_id
1 'polypeptide(L)'
;MCSFARTAHGLATEQLGPDTPERPTVAQSGWHKGIVEVPRHPSRVYSVWVNGNENFCFNARPEQMNELIELFSKARLRDHEIRIKPGTNTVKSLRGDVIRYNVSLQILDGIALHASRERNDAETLEPVLTIYIGADRSLLSQLKFPEHVVVECAVEGVEIKRRAKPDRKAWYGRLRLTGGGSPVDFQTGISTRITWWDKTSPEGIPLARVGTDSTFKVVLSEAELALLREGASWLTVTTGNFTSEPKSSDPRFPAAALAADEDRAVAQAFSIPDHFYYGRILFEDGSPPVLNPEPWADAEVHVDFPYAGMFHPDAEGYFKLYLEPEQLAALKEQRPGMNIYVPLKEPGRSRAIAEFPAGLLSQDKTEAGVVKIPKPDYR
;
A
#
# COMPACT_ATOMS: atom_id res chain seq x y z
N MET A 1 -18.04 6.27 19.52
CA MET A 1 -16.90 6.19 20.47
C MET A 1 -16.38 4.78 20.35
N CYS A 2 -15.31 4.56 19.57
CA CYS A 2 -14.85 3.22 19.23
C CYS A 2 -14.19 2.54 20.44
N SER A 3 -14.71 1.36 20.80
CA SER A 3 -14.10 0.46 21.78
C SER A 3 -12.79 -0.10 21.22
N PHE A 4 -11.67 0.29 21.82
CA PHE A 4 -10.36 -0.29 21.54
C PHE A 4 -10.32 -1.72 22.11
N ALA A 5 -10.38 -2.72 21.24
CA ALA A 5 -9.93 -4.06 21.58
C ALA A 5 -8.43 -3.99 21.95
N ARG A 6 -8.12 -4.24 23.23
CA ARG A 6 -6.79 -4.05 23.85
C ARG A 6 -5.71 -5.08 23.47
N THR A 7 -5.90 -5.82 22.38
CA THR A 7 -4.89 -6.75 21.85
C THR A 7 -5.08 -6.88 20.35
N ALA A 8 -4.36 -6.07 19.58
CA ALA A 8 -4.14 -6.34 18.17
C ALA A 8 -3.08 -7.43 18.06
N HIS A 9 -3.46 -8.62 17.60
CA HIS A 9 -2.47 -9.62 17.19
C HIS A 9 -1.85 -9.15 15.88
N GLY A 10 -0.54 -8.88 15.86
CA GLY A 10 0.16 -8.60 14.62
C GLY A 10 0.05 -9.80 13.68
N LEU A 11 -0.37 -9.57 12.44
CA LEU A 11 -0.31 -10.62 11.41
C LEU A 11 1.15 -10.73 10.97
N ALA A 12 1.73 -11.90 11.17
CA ALA A 12 3.09 -12.19 10.77
C ALA A 12 3.13 -13.49 9.98
N THR A 13 3.85 -13.47 8.86
CA THR A 13 4.14 -14.67 8.07
C THR A 13 5.64 -14.71 7.79
N GLU A 14 6.18 -15.92 7.70
CA GLU A 14 7.60 -16.12 7.39
C GLU A 14 7.80 -17.22 6.35
N GLN A 15 8.92 -17.15 5.65
CA GLN A 15 9.39 -18.20 4.76
C GLN A 15 10.87 -18.44 4.99
N LEU A 16 11.24 -19.72 5.07
CA LEU A 16 12.62 -20.18 5.18
C LEU A 16 13.12 -20.68 3.82
N GLY A 17 14.29 -20.18 3.42
CA GLY A 17 14.96 -20.55 2.17
C GLY A 17 14.58 -19.66 0.97
N PRO A 18 14.99 -20.09 -0.23
CA PRO A 18 14.83 -19.31 -1.45
C PRO A 18 13.38 -19.29 -1.95
N ASP A 19 13.15 -18.43 -2.95
CA ASP A 19 11.94 -18.45 -3.77
C ASP A 19 11.79 -19.77 -4.52
N THR A 20 10.60 -20.36 -4.46
CA THR A 20 10.26 -21.60 -5.18
C THR A 20 8.84 -21.52 -5.73
N PRO A 21 8.47 -22.34 -6.74
CA PRO A 21 7.10 -22.39 -7.25
C PRO A 21 6.04 -22.69 -6.18
N GLU A 22 6.41 -23.44 -5.12
CA GLU A 22 5.52 -23.76 -4.00
C GLU A 22 5.43 -22.65 -2.96
N ARG A 23 6.40 -21.72 -2.95
CA ARG A 23 6.47 -20.57 -2.04
C ARG A 23 6.93 -19.33 -2.81
N PRO A 24 6.15 -18.89 -3.81
CA PRO A 24 6.55 -17.81 -4.67
C PRO A 24 6.45 -16.48 -3.95
N THR A 25 7.40 -15.60 -4.22
CA THR A 25 7.34 -14.20 -3.84
C THR A 25 6.47 -13.49 -4.87
N VAL A 26 5.32 -13.02 -4.39
CA VAL A 26 4.34 -12.27 -5.15
C VAL A 26 4.45 -10.81 -4.73
N ALA A 27 4.57 -9.91 -5.70
CA ALA A 27 4.60 -8.48 -5.45
C ALA A 27 3.28 -8.05 -4.79
N GLN A 28 3.35 -7.26 -3.73
CA GLN A 28 2.17 -6.61 -3.16
C GLN A 28 1.80 -5.39 -4.00
N SER A 29 0.53 -4.96 -3.93
CA SER A 29 0.02 -3.85 -4.75
C SER A 29 0.72 -2.51 -4.48
N GLY A 30 1.33 -2.32 -3.29
CA GLY A 30 2.09 -1.12 -2.95
C GLY A 30 3.59 -1.21 -3.25
N TRP A 31 4.08 -2.33 -3.77
CA TRP A 31 5.50 -2.46 -4.09
C TRP A 31 5.88 -1.63 -5.31
N HIS A 32 7.08 -1.06 -5.26
CA HIS A 32 7.68 -0.39 -6.39
C HIS A 32 7.89 -1.37 -7.55
N LYS A 33 7.59 -0.94 -8.79
CA LYS A 33 7.71 -1.80 -9.97
C LYS A 33 9.15 -2.31 -10.11
N GLY A 34 9.28 -3.61 -10.37
CA GLY A 34 10.58 -4.31 -10.51
C GLY A 34 11.24 -4.74 -9.20
N ILE A 35 10.83 -4.24 -8.02
CA ILE A 35 11.51 -4.58 -6.75
C ILE A 35 11.39 -6.07 -6.39
N VAL A 36 10.34 -6.74 -6.87
CA VAL A 36 10.06 -8.16 -6.60
C VAL A 36 11.14 -9.11 -7.10
N GLU A 37 11.94 -8.69 -8.06
CA GLU A 37 13.04 -9.50 -8.58
C GLU A 37 14.15 -9.69 -7.55
N VAL A 38 14.32 -8.77 -6.60
CA VAL A 38 15.33 -8.90 -5.53
C VAL A 38 14.94 -10.00 -4.53
N PRO A 39 13.73 -10.02 -3.92
CA PRO A 39 13.26 -11.14 -3.09
C PRO A 39 13.29 -12.51 -3.76
N ARG A 40 13.11 -12.57 -5.09
CA ARG A 40 13.14 -13.83 -5.86
C ARG A 40 14.54 -14.43 -6.00
N HIS A 41 15.58 -13.68 -5.62
CA HIS A 41 16.94 -14.11 -5.83
C HIS A 41 17.27 -15.44 -5.11
N PRO A 42 17.96 -16.40 -5.75
CA PRO A 42 18.24 -17.73 -5.17
C PRO A 42 19.07 -17.73 -3.88
N SER A 43 19.76 -16.62 -3.57
CA SER A 43 20.51 -16.48 -2.31
C SER A 43 19.65 -16.12 -1.11
N ARG A 44 18.32 -15.91 -1.29
CA ARG A 44 17.40 -15.65 -0.17
C ARG A 44 17.41 -16.85 0.77
N VAL A 45 17.60 -16.56 2.06
CA VAL A 45 17.60 -17.55 3.14
C VAL A 45 16.42 -17.38 4.09
N TYR A 46 15.83 -16.18 4.11
CA TYR A 46 14.71 -15.87 4.98
C TYR A 46 13.89 -14.71 4.44
N SER A 47 12.59 -14.73 4.70
CA SER A 47 11.77 -13.54 4.66
C SER A 47 10.73 -13.55 5.77
N VAL A 48 10.41 -12.36 6.26
CA VAL A 48 9.33 -12.14 7.21
C VAL A 48 8.53 -10.92 6.81
N TRP A 49 7.21 -11.08 6.86
CA TRP A 49 6.25 -10.01 6.68
C TRP A 49 5.54 -9.77 8.00
N VAL A 50 5.50 -8.53 8.47
CA VAL A 50 4.75 -8.14 9.67
C VAL A 50 3.97 -6.87 9.36
N ASN A 51 2.65 -6.99 9.17
CA ASN A 51 1.74 -5.86 8.93
C ASN A 51 2.19 -4.91 7.78
N GLY A 52 2.86 -5.44 6.75
CA GLY A 52 3.40 -4.65 5.63
C GLY A 52 4.86 -4.20 5.79
N ASN A 53 5.52 -4.48 6.92
CA ASN A 53 6.98 -4.35 7.01
C ASN A 53 7.62 -5.67 6.57
N GLU A 54 8.24 -5.65 5.40
CA GLU A 54 8.80 -6.83 4.76
C GLU A 54 10.32 -6.80 4.84
N ASN A 55 10.88 -7.90 5.35
CA ASN A 55 12.32 -8.04 5.49
C ASN A 55 12.74 -9.33 4.79
N PHE A 56 13.65 -9.19 3.84
CA PHE A 56 14.26 -10.31 3.10
C PHE A 56 15.73 -10.37 3.47
N CYS A 57 16.21 -11.55 3.84
CA CYS A 57 17.60 -11.80 4.18
C CYS A 57 18.22 -12.77 3.18
N PHE A 58 19.44 -12.46 2.76
CA PHE A 58 20.20 -13.22 1.78
C PHE A 58 21.56 -13.60 2.34
N ASN A 59 22.02 -14.80 1.99
CA ASN A 59 23.39 -15.23 2.24
C ASN A 59 24.10 -15.36 0.88
N ALA A 60 24.71 -14.26 0.45
CA ALA A 60 25.21 -14.06 -0.91
C ALA A 60 26.75 -14.08 -0.96
N ARG A 61 27.30 -14.67 -2.03
CA ARG A 61 28.70 -14.50 -2.42
C ARG A 61 28.90 -13.15 -3.14
N PRO A 62 30.13 -12.67 -3.34
CA PRO A 62 30.38 -11.35 -3.96
C PRO A 62 29.69 -11.16 -5.32
N GLU A 63 29.65 -12.20 -6.16
CA GLU A 63 28.98 -12.16 -7.46
C GLU A 63 27.47 -11.98 -7.30
N GLN A 64 26.88 -12.70 -6.34
CA GLN A 64 25.45 -12.60 -6.01
C GLN A 64 25.09 -11.28 -5.34
N MET A 65 26.00 -10.66 -4.60
CA MET A 65 25.80 -9.30 -4.09
C MET A 65 25.70 -8.30 -5.24
N ASN A 66 26.56 -8.43 -6.25
CA ASN A 66 26.48 -7.61 -7.46
C ASN A 66 25.20 -7.85 -8.25
N GLU A 67 24.72 -9.09 -8.33
CA GLU A 67 23.41 -9.42 -8.92
C GLU A 67 22.27 -8.74 -8.16
N LEU A 68 22.28 -8.79 -6.82
CA LEU A 68 21.28 -8.12 -5.98
C LEU A 68 21.31 -6.59 -6.14
N ILE A 69 22.50 -5.98 -6.21
CA ILE A 69 22.67 -4.54 -6.47
C ILE A 69 22.08 -4.17 -7.84
N GLU A 70 22.37 -4.97 -8.86
CA GLU A 70 21.88 -4.74 -10.21
C GLU A 70 20.36 -4.88 -10.33
N LEU A 71 19.77 -5.91 -9.70
CA LEU A 71 18.32 -6.09 -9.64
C LEU A 71 17.66 -4.92 -8.89
N PHE A 72 18.23 -4.52 -7.76
CA PHE A 72 17.73 -3.38 -6.99
C PHE A 72 17.82 -2.08 -7.80
N SER A 73 18.92 -1.85 -8.53
CA SER A 73 19.15 -0.63 -9.32
C SER A 73 18.15 -0.46 -10.48
N LYS A 74 17.54 -1.56 -10.95
CA LYS A 74 16.53 -1.59 -12.01
C LYS A 74 15.11 -1.34 -11.50
N ALA A 75 14.87 -1.47 -10.19
CA ALA A 75 13.56 -1.18 -9.62
C ALA A 75 13.22 0.31 -9.78
N ARG A 76 11.93 0.63 -9.89
CA ARG A 76 11.45 2.00 -10.06
C ARG A 76 11.35 2.70 -8.70
N LEU A 77 12.48 3.23 -8.22
CA LEU A 77 12.61 3.93 -6.94
C LEU A 77 13.02 5.39 -7.14
N ARG A 78 12.72 6.25 -6.15
CA ARG A 78 13.30 7.60 -6.10
C ARG A 78 14.77 7.55 -5.76
N ASP A 79 15.08 6.78 -4.72
CA ASP A 79 16.43 6.54 -4.25
C ASP A 79 16.72 5.05 -4.28
N HIS A 80 17.77 4.67 -4.98
CA HIS A 80 18.36 3.34 -4.88
C HIS A 80 19.38 3.36 -3.75
N GLU A 81 18.89 3.41 -2.51
CA GLU A 81 19.72 3.49 -1.32
C GLU A 81 20.32 2.13 -0.95
N ILE A 82 21.64 2.08 -0.94
CA ILE A 82 22.43 0.91 -0.52
C ILE A 82 23.25 1.30 0.70
N ARG A 83 23.02 0.60 1.82
CA ARG A 83 23.76 0.77 3.07
C ARG A 83 24.82 -0.31 3.21
N ILE A 84 26.03 0.07 3.55
CA ILE A 84 27.14 -0.84 3.81
C ILE A 84 27.49 -0.73 5.30
N LYS A 85 27.32 -1.84 6.02
CA LYS A 85 27.56 -1.93 7.47
C LYS A 85 28.65 -2.97 7.78
N PRO A 86 29.43 -2.81 8.85
CA PRO A 86 30.40 -3.82 9.27
C PRO A 86 29.71 -5.05 9.88
N GLY A 87 30.38 -6.20 9.80
CA GLY A 87 30.03 -7.45 10.47
C GLY A 87 29.32 -8.48 9.59
N THR A 88 28.85 -9.54 10.24
CA THR A 88 27.86 -10.49 9.72
C THR A 88 26.64 -10.42 10.62
N ASN A 89 25.46 -10.75 10.07
CA ASN A 89 24.22 -10.57 10.81
C ASN A 89 23.44 -11.88 10.98
N THR A 90 22.62 -11.93 12.02
CA THR A 90 21.72 -13.04 12.31
C THR A 90 20.33 -12.52 12.61
N VAL A 91 19.33 -13.31 12.25
CA VAL A 91 17.93 -13.05 12.59
C VAL A 91 17.34 -14.32 13.18
N LYS A 92 16.46 -14.15 14.17
CA LYS A 92 15.71 -15.26 14.76
C LYS A 92 14.38 -15.38 14.02
N SER A 93 14.07 -16.55 13.50
CA SER A 93 12.76 -16.83 12.87
C SER A 93 11.63 -16.75 13.90
N LEU A 94 10.37 -16.68 13.44
CA LEU A 94 9.20 -16.76 14.31
C LEU A 94 9.15 -18.10 15.07
N ARG A 95 9.74 -19.16 14.49
CA ARG A 95 9.93 -20.48 15.11
C ARG A 95 11.14 -20.58 16.04
N GLY A 96 12.01 -19.58 16.02
CA GLY A 96 13.16 -19.46 16.90
C GLY A 96 14.50 -19.91 16.31
N ASP A 97 14.54 -20.30 15.05
CA ASP A 97 15.77 -20.69 14.34
C ASP A 97 16.67 -19.48 14.10
N VAL A 98 17.98 -19.65 14.25
CA VAL A 98 18.95 -18.59 13.98
C VAL A 98 19.43 -18.69 12.54
N ILE A 99 19.17 -17.66 11.76
CA ILE A 99 19.50 -17.60 10.34
C ILE A 99 20.60 -16.57 10.13
N ARG A 100 21.69 -16.99 9.46
CA ARG A 100 22.80 -16.11 9.10
C ARG A 100 22.56 -15.48 7.74
N TYR A 101 22.90 -14.20 7.62
CA TYR A 101 22.79 -13.46 6.36
C TYR A 101 23.83 -12.35 6.29
N ASN A 102 24.10 -11.88 5.08
CA ASN A 102 25.05 -10.80 4.80
C ASN A 102 24.51 -9.74 3.84
N VAL A 103 23.28 -9.91 3.34
CA VAL A 103 22.53 -8.85 2.66
C VAL A 103 21.09 -8.88 3.16
N SER A 104 20.47 -7.72 3.32
CA SER A 104 19.04 -7.61 3.61
C SER A 104 18.36 -6.55 2.77
N LEU A 105 17.11 -6.78 2.39
CA LEU A 105 16.23 -5.79 1.78
C LEU A 105 15.06 -5.55 2.72
N GLN A 106 14.80 -4.28 3.05
CA GLN A 106 13.58 -3.87 3.74
C GLN A 106 12.64 -3.17 2.75
N ILE A 107 11.37 -3.56 2.73
CA ILE A 107 10.30 -2.89 1.98
C ILE A 107 9.20 -2.53 2.99
N LEU A 108 8.82 -1.25 3.04
CA LEU A 108 7.69 -0.78 3.86
C LEU A 108 6.45 -0.61 2.99
N ASP A 109 5.38 -1.27 3.36
CA ASP A 109 4.05 -1.14 2.76
C ASP A 109 2.95 -1.28 3.85
N GLY A 110 1.68 -1.26 3.43
CA GLY A 110 0.53 -1.59 4.27
C GLY A 110 0.42 -0.72 5.53
N ILE A 111 0.11 -1.37 6.65
CA ILE A 111 -0.11 -0.72 7.95
C ILE A 111 1.22 -0.13 8.47
N ALA A 112 2.34 -0.82 8.27
CA ALA A 112 3.64 -0.32 8.68
C ALA A 112 4.00 1.00 7.99
N LEU A 113 3.83 1.10 6.67
CA LEU A 113 4.05 2.34 5.91
C LEU A 113 3.11 3.46 6.37
N HIS A 114 1.83 3.14 6.59
CA HIS A 114 0.86 4.12 7.09
C HIS A 114 1.28 4.67 8.46
N ALA A 115 1.60 3.80 9.41
CA ALA A 115 2.00 4.18 10.76
C ALA A 115 3.32 4.99 10.78
N SER A 116 4.29 4.63 9.94
CA SER A 116 5.55 5.39 9.78
C SER A 116 5.31 6.80 9.22
N ARG A 117 4.33 6.97 8.32
CA ARG A 117 3.94 8.29 7.80
C ARG A 117 3.28 9.16 8.87
N GLU A 118 2.39 8.58 9.68
CA GLU A 118 1.71 9.31 10.76
C GLU A 118 2.67 9.75 11.87
N ARG A 119 3.58 8.86 12.29
CA ARG A 119 4.57 9.18 13.32
C ARG A 119 5.73 10.05 12.81
N ASN A 120 5.98 10.02 11.49
CA ASN A 120 7.09 10.73 10.85
C ASN A 120 8.44 10.39 11.52
N ASP A 121 8.62 9.12 11.91
CA ASP A 121 9.74 8.61 12.71
C ASP A 121 10.70 7.72 11.90
N ALA A 122 10.29 7.25 10.72
CA ALA A 122 11.12 6.45 9.85
C ALA A 122 12.22 7.31 9.18
N GLU A 123 13.46 6.81 9.23
CA GLU A 123 14.61 7.42 8.55
C GLU A 123 14.41 7.48 7.03
N THR A 124 13.75 6.47 6.46
CA THR A 124 13.32 6.44 5.07
C THR A 124 12.05 5.60 4.93
N LEU A 125 11.22 5.98 3.96
CA LEU A 125 10.03 5.20 3.55
C LEU A 125 10.28 4.42 2.26
N GLU A 126 11.43 4.63 1.63
CA GLU A 126 11.86 3.93 0.41
C GLU A 126 12.49 2.58 0.78
N PRO A 127 12.45 1.57 -0.12
CA PRO A 127 13.18 0.34 0.05
C PRO A 127 14.69 0.57 0.23
N VAL A 128 15.32 -0.20 1.12
CA VAL A 128 16.76 -0.11 1.39
C VAL A 128 17.42 -1.47 1.28
N LEU A 129 18.45 -1.57 0.44
CA LEU A 129 19.33 -2.73 0.39
C LEU A 129 20.51 -2.51 1.36
N THR A 130 20.71 -3.39 2.31
CA THR A 130 21.85 -3.34 3.25
C THR A 130 22.79 -4.50 3.02
N ILE A 131 24.07 -4.22 2.83
CA ILE A 131 25.15 -5.19 2.68
C ILE A 131 26.02 -5.15 3.94
N TYR A 132 26.27 -6.32 4.52
CA TYR A 132 27.11 -6.49 5.71
C TYR A 132 28.47 -7.03 5.28
N ILE A 133 29.51 -6.23 5.55
CA ILE A 133 30.89 -6.57 5.22
C ILE A 133 31.55 -7.15 6.45
N GLY A 134 31.90 -8.44 6.39
CA GLY A 134 32.62 -9.13 7.46
C GLY A 134 34.03 -8.58 7.70
N ALA A 135 34.88 -9.37 8.35
CA ALA A 135 36.26 -8.97 8.63
C ALA A 135 37.08 -8.68 7.36
N ASP A 136 36.73 -9.33 6.24
CA ASP A 136 37.35 -9.10 4.95
C ASP A 136 36.80 -7.85 4.25
N ARG A 137 37.52 -6.74 4.41
CA ARG A 137 37.20 -5.47 3.76
C ARG A 137 37.49 -5.46 2.26
N SER A 138 38.27 -6.42 1.74
CA SER A 138 38.58 -6.51 0.31
C SER A 138 37.33 -6.79 -0.55
N LEU A 139 36.26 -7.29 0.07
CA LEU A 139 34.97 -7.44 -0.57
C LEU A 139 34.44 -6.12 -1.17
N LEU A 140 34.75 -4.97 -0.54
CA LEU A 140 34.22 -3.68 -0.99
C LEU A 140 34.73 -3.27 -2.37
N SER A 141 35.95 -3.64 -2.74
CA SER A 141 36.49 -3.34 -4.08
C SER A 141 35.91 -4.24 -5.17
N GLN A 142 35.22 -5.32 -4.80
CA GLN A 142 34.55 -6.24 -5.73
C GLN A 142 33.11 -5.83 -6.02
N LEU A 143 32.52 -4.95 -5.20
CA LEU A 143 31.16 -4.48 -5.37
C LEU A 143 31.08 -3.41 -6.46
N LYS A 144 30.11 -3.56 -7.35
CA LYS A 144 29.86 -2.68 -8.48
C LYS A 144 28.58 -1.90 -8.22
N PHE A 145 28.72 -0.58 -8.13
CA PHE A 145 27.62 0.35 -7.88
C PHE A 145 27.31 1.13 -9.16
N PRO A 146 26.12 0.96 -9.76
CA PRO A 146 25.68 1.81 -10.87
C PRO A 146 25.66 3.29 -10.48
N GLU A 147 25.90 4.21 -11.41
CA GLU A 147 26.14 5.64 -11.08
C GLU A 147 24.96 6.33 -10.37
N HIS A 148 23.74 5.85 -10.59
CA HIS A 148 22.54 6.44 -10.01
C HIS A 148 22.25 5.97 -8.58
N VAL A 149 22.92 4.94 -8.07
CA VAL A 149 22.66 4.43 -6.72
C VAL A 149 23.29 5.32 -5.65
N VAL A 150 22.59 5.45 -4.53
CA VAL A 150 23.05 6.20 -3.35
C VAL A 150 23.70 5.20 -2.41
N VAL A 151 25.00 5.37 -2.15
CA VAL A 151 25.74 4.45 -1.28
C VAL A 151 26.10 5.14 0.02
N GLU A 152 25.61 4.60 1.13
CA GLU A 152 25.98 4.99 2.49
C GLU A 152 26.88 3.93 3.09
N CYS A 153 28.12 4.29 3.44
CA CYS A 153 29.08 3.34 3.98
C CYS A 153 29.51 3.74 5.39
N ALA A 154 29.21 2.87 6.35
CA ALA A 154 29.59 2.98 7.76
C ALA A 154 30.89 2.21 8.10
N VAL A 155 31.59 1.66 7.10
CA VAL A 155 32.89 0.99 7.29
C VAL A 155 34.00 2.03 7.29
N GLU A 156 34.73 2.12 8.40
CA GLU A 156 35.81 3.10 8.58
C GLU A 156 36.96 2.90 7.57
N GLY A 157 37.52 4.00 7.09
CA GLY A 157 38.70 4.01 6.22
C GLY A 157 38.46 3.57 4.78
N VAL A 158 37.19 3.50 4.33
CA VAL A 158 36.85 3.17 2.94
C VAL A 158 36.15 4.34 2.26
N GLU A 159 36.81 4.87 1.22
CA GLU A 159 36.18 5.81 0.30
C GLU A 159 35.47 5.05 -0.82
N ILE A 160 34.20 5.36 -1.02
CA ILE A 160 33.38 4.85 -2.12
C ILE A 160 32.86 6.07 -2.86
N LYS A 161 32.88 6.06 -4.20
CA LYS A 161 32.25 7.12 -5.00
C LYS A 161 30.75 7.10 -4.71
N ARG A 162 30.21 8.16 -4.10
CA ARG A 162 28.81 8.25 -3.66
C ARG A 162 28.06 9.24 -4.53
N ARG A 163 26.88 8.86 -5.00
CA ARG A 163 25.83 9.86 -5.25
C ARG A 163 25.31 10.30 -3.89
N ALA A 164 25.37 11.61 -3.61
CA ALA A 164 24.75 12.13 -2.40
C ALA A 164 23.22 12.00 -2.51
N LYS A 165 22.57 11.61 -1.40
CA LYS A 165 21.13 11.66 -1.30
C LYS A 165 20.67 13.12 -1.50
N PRO A 166 19.65 13.40 -2.32
CA PRO A 166 19.15 14.75 -2.48
C PRO A 166 18.69 15.33 -1.13
N ASP A 167 19.05 16.59 -0.85
CA ASP A 167 18.50 17.31 0.30
C ASP A 167 17.04 17.66 0.02
N ARG A 168 16.12 16.89 0.61
CA ARG A 168 14.69 17.02 0.38
C ARG A 168 14.00 17.68 1.57
N LYS A 169 13.12 18.63 1.28
CA LYS A 169 12.29 19.34 2.26
C LYS A 169 10.82 18.98 2.07
N ALA A 170 10.04 19.19 3.11
CA ALA A 170 8.60 18.99 3.04
C ALA A 170 7.96 20.07 2.16
N TRP A 171 7.05 19.64 1.29
CA TRP A 171 6.19 20.48 0.49
C TRP A 171 4.75 19.97 0.61
N TYR A 172 3.82 20.91 0.75
CA TYR A 172 2.44 20.65 1.07
C TYR A 172 1.54 21.03 -0.08
N GLY A 173 0.59 20.16 -0.39
CA GLY A 173 -0.50 20.45 -1.33
C GLY A 173 -1.85 20.26 -0.65
N ARG A 174 -2.87 20.92 -1.20
CA ARG A 174 -4.24 20.83 -0.71
C ARG A 174 -5.20 20.62 -1.87
N LEU A 175 -6.18 19.74 -1.70
CA LEU A 175 -7.22 19.47 -2.67
C LEU A 175 -8.55 20.09 -2.23
N ARG A 176 -9.39 20.44 -3.19
CA ARG A 176 -10.78 20.83 -2.99
C ARG A 176 -11.66 20.08 -3.97
N LEU A 177 -12.55 19.24 -3.45
CA LEU A 177 -13.50 18.51 -4.26
C LEU A 177 -14.57 19.44 -4.84
N THR A 178 -14.78 19.37 -6.15
CA THR A 178 -15.78 20.20 -6.84
C THR A 178 -17.22 19.71 -6.66
N GLY A 179 -17.43 18.47 -6.23
CA GLY A 179 -18.75 17.85 -6.01
C GLY A 179 -19.12 17.62 -4.54
N GLY A 180 -18.37 18.17 -3.59
CA GLY A 180 -18.48 17.82 -2.17
C GLY A 180 -17.85 16.45 -1.84
N GLY A 181 -17.97 16.02 -0.58
CA GLY A 181 -17.37 14.78 -0.07
C GLY A 181 -15.93 14.95 0.43
N SER A 182 -15.22 13.83 0.58
CA SER A 182 -13.85 13.76 1.09
C SER A 182 -12.94 12.99 0.11
N PRO A 183 -11.67 13.41 -0.09
CA PRO A 183 -10.72 12.69 -0.94
C PRO A 183 -10.29 11.35 -0.32
N VAL A 184 -10.67 11.11 0.94
CA VAL A 184 -10.52 9.84 1.65
C VAL A 184 -11.83 9.54 2.34
N ASP A 185 -12.41 8.39 2.02
CA ASP A 185 -13.62 7.90 2.67
C ASP A 185 -13.49 6.39 2.83
N PHE A 186 -13.22 6.00 4.08
CA PHE A 186 -13.05 4.62 4.46
C PHE A 186 -14.35 3.82 4.35
N GLN A 187 -15.53 4.46 4.46
CA GLN A 187 -16.82 3.78 4.34
C GLN A 187 -17.08 3.35 2.89
N THR A 188 -16.63 4.13 1.91
CA THR A 188 -16.73 3.80 0.49
C THR A 188 -15.45 3.16 -0.08
N GLY A 189 -14.43 2.97 0.77
CA GLY A 189 -13.16 2.32 0.42
C GLY A 189 -12.22 3.18 -0.44
N ILE A 190 -12.48 4.48 -0.61
CA ILE A 190 -11.67 5.34 -1.49
C ILE A 190 -10.47 5.94 -0.76
N SER A 191 -9.36 6.02 -1.48
CA SER A 191 -8.13 6.69 -1.08
C SER A 191 -7.62 7.54 -2.23
N THR A 192 -7.08 8.73 -1.93
CA THR A 192 -6.43 9.58 -2.92
C THR A 192 -4.92 9.57 -2.74
N ARG A 193 -4.17 9.44 -3.83
CA ARG A 193 -2.72 9.27 -3.85
C ARG A 193 -2.08 10.28 -4.78
N ILE A 194 -0.87 10.70 -4.41
CA ILE A 194 -0.01 11.55 -5.22
C ILE A 194 1.12 10.70 -5.77
N THR A 195 1.22 10.66 -7.09
CA THR A 195 2.21 9.85 -7.81
C THR A 195 3.06 10.75 -8.69
N TRP A 196 4.37 10.55 -8.63
CA TRP A 196 5.34 11.22 -9.50
C TRP A 196 5.51 10.46 -10.81
N TRP A 197 5.57 11.20 -11.90
CA TRP A 197 5.83 10.70 -13.24
C TRP A 197 6.92 11.51 -13.91
N ASP A 198 7.65 10.87 -14.82
CA ASP A 198 8.58 11.54 -15.71
C ASP A 198 8.43 10.97 -17.12
N LYS A 199 9.03 11.65 -18.10
CA LYS A 199 8.92 11.23 -19.51
C LYS A 199 9.71 9.95 -19.83
N THR A 200 10.57 9.50 -18.92
CA THR A 200 11.51 8.40 -19.17
C THR A 200 10.94 7.04 -18.80
N SER A 201 9.83 7.01 -18.05
CA SER A 201 9.21 5.77 -17.60
C SER A 201 7.68 5.87 -17.64
N PRO A 202 6.99 4.82 -18.12
CA PRO A 202 5.54 4.71 -17.98
C PRO A 202 5.13 4.32 -16.55
N GLU A 203 6.07 4.11 -15.62
CA GLU A 203 5.81 3.68 -14.25
C GLU A 203 5.97 4.84 -13.26
N GLY A 204 4.91 5.08 -12.49
CA GLY A 204 4.84 6.14 -11.50
C GLY A 204 5.53 5.76 -10.19
N ILE A 205 6.01 6.77 -9.45
CA ILE A 205 6.56 6.59 -8.11
C ILE A 205 5.59 7.16 -7.07
N PRO A 206 5.00 6.34 -6.18
CA PRO A 206 4.09 6.82 -5.15
C PRO A 206 4.80 7.76 -4.17
N LEU A 207 4.34 8.99 -4.01
CA LEU A 207 4.95 9.96 -3.09
C LEU A 207 4.17 10.13 -1.79
N ALA A 208 2.85 10.24 -1.88
CA ALA A 208 2.01 10.57 -0.74
C ALA A 208 0.60 10.00 -0.85
N ARG A 209 -0.08 9.97 0.30
CA ARG A 209 -1.54 9.84 0.39
C ARG A 209 -2.09 11.18 0.85
N VAL A 210 -3.27 11.51 0.36
CA VAL A 210 -4.03 12.68 0.83
C VAL A 210 -4.69 12.30 2.15
N GLY A 211 -4.68 13.22 3.12
CA GLY A 211 -5.38 13.09 4.39
C GLY A 211 -6.88 13.35 4.28
N THR A 212 -7.61 13.08 5.37
CA THR A 212 -9.05 13.37 5.47
C THR A 212 -9.36 14.87 5.50
N ASP A 213 -8.37 15.69 5.88
CA ASP A 213 -8.39 17.16 5.82
C ASP A 213 -8.09 17.71 4.41
N SER A 214 -7.97 16.84 3.41
CA SER A 214 -7.63 17.17 2.02
C SER A 214 -6.22 17.74 1.82
N THR A 215 -5.30 17.58 2.77
CA THR A 215 -3.89 17.96 2.60
C THR A 215 -3.02 16.75 2.25
N PHE A 216 -1.86 16.99 1.67
CA PHE A 216 -0.82 15.97 1.52
C PHE A 216 0.56 16.60 1.65
N LYS A 217 1.52 15.78 2.09
CA LYS A 217 2.93 16.13 2.20
C LYS A 217 3.74 15.27 1.24
N VAL A 218 4.51 15.92 0.37
CA VAL A 218 5.60 15.29 -0.40
C VAL A 218 6.94 15.81 0.11
N VAL A 219 8.00 15.02 -0.04
CA VAL A 219 9.36 15.45 0.29
C VAL A 219 10.14 15.54 -0.99
N LEU A 220 10.61 16.74 -1.34
CA LEU A 220 11.26 17.05 -2.63
C LEU A 220 12.49 17.94 -2.41
N SER A 221 13.53 17.71 -3.20
CA SER A 221 14.66 18.62 -3.35
C SER A 221 14.32 19.78 -4.29
N GLU A 222 15.11 20.84 -4.25
CA GLU A 222 14.95 21.98 -5.19
C GLU A 222 15.10 21.53 -6.65
N ALA A 223 16.00 20.58 -6.94
CA ALA A 223 16.20 20.04 -8.28
C ALA A 223 14.96 19.25 -8.76
N GLU A 224 14.36 18.42 -7.91
CA GLU A 224 13.12 17.71 -8.23
C GLU A 224 11.96 18.70 -8.42
N LEU A 225 11.87 19.75 -7.60
CA LEU A 225 10.84 20.76 -7.76
C LEU A 225 11.00 21.55 -9.07
N ALA A 226 12.24 21.81 -9.51
CA ALA A 226 12.51 22.42 -10.81
C ALA A 226 12.00 21.54 -11.96
N LEU A 227 12.27 20.21 -11.93
CA LEU A 227 11.77 19.27 -12.94
C LEU A 227 10.24 19.28 -13.06
N LEU A 228 9.54 19.40 -11.93
CA LEU A 228 8.08 19.53 -11.92
C LEU A 228 7.61 20.85 -12.55
N ARG A 229 8.28 21.96 -12.25
CA ARG A 229 7.94 23.30 -12.76
C ARG A 229 8.23 23.43 -14.26
N GLU A 230 9.29 22.80 -14.74
CA GLU A 230 9.69 22.77 -16.16
C GLU A 230 8.86 21.77 -16.98
N GLY A 231 8.08 20.89 -16.32
CA GLY A 231 7.28 19.86 -16.99
C GLY A 231 8.11 18.70 -17.55
N ALA A 232 9.35 18.54 -17.08
CA ALA A 232 10.13 17.32 -17.29
C ALA A 232 9.53 16.13 -16.52
N SER A 233 8.93 16.45 -15.37
CA SER A 233 8.17 15.55 -14.51
C SER A 233 6.82 16.16 -14.13
N TRP A 234 5.88 15.37 -13.63
CA TRP A 234 4.61 15.86 -13.12
C TRP A 234 4.07 15.00 -11.99
N LEU A 235 3.13 15.57 -11.23
CA LEU A 235 2.38 14.86 -10.20
C LEU A 235 0.96 14.57 -10.71
N THR A 236 0.46 13.36 -10.48
CA THR A 236 -0.97 13.07 -10.65
C THR A 236 -1.65 12.87 -9.31
N VAL A 237 -2.97 13.09 -9.32
CA VAL A 237 -3.91 12.84 -8.23
C VAL A 237 -4.80 11.68 -8.65
N THR A 238 -4.56 10.51 -8.07
CA THR A 238 -5.34 9.30 -8.34
C THR A 238 -6.29 9.03 -7.18
N THR A 239 -7.59 8.96 -7.44
CA THR A 239 -8.57 8.48 -6.45
C THR A 239 -9.10 7.13 -6.87
N GLY A 240 -9.09 6.18 -5.93
CA GLY A 240 -9.67 4.86 -6.15
C GLY A 240 -9.60 3.98 -4.90
N ASN A 241 -10.07 2.75 -5.02
CA ASN A 241 -9.98 1.77 -3.94
C ASN A 241 -8.54 1.27 -3.77
N PHE A 242 -8.29 0.40 -2.78
CA PHE A 242 -6.93 -0.07 -2.46
C PHE A 242 -6.26 -0.89 -3.58
N THR A 243 -7.00 -1.32 -4.60
CA THR A 243 -6.48 -2.04 -5.77
C THR A 243 -6.36 -1.19 -7.04
N SER A 244 -6.94 0.02 -7.07
CA SER A 244 -6.77 0.97 -8.18
C SER A 244 -5.30 1.33 -8.37
N GLU A 245 -4.78 1.18 -9.59
CA GLU A 245 -3.41 1.58 -9.92
C GLU A 245 -3.38 3.04 -10.43
N PRO A 246 -2.46 3.90 -9.96
CA PRO A 246 -2.22 5.22 -10.54
C PRO A 246 -1.86 5.15 -12.02
N LYS A 247 -2.41 6.06 -12.82
CA LYS A 247 -2.15 6.18 -14.26
C LYS A 247 -1.48 7.52 -14.55
N SER A 248 -0.55 7.54 -15.51
CA SER A 248 0.16 8.77 -15.91
C SER A 248 -0.76 9.83 -16.54
N SER A 249 -1.93 9.38 -17.01
CA SER A 249 -3.03 10.17 -17.55
C SER A 249 -4.01 10.71 -16.51
N ASP A 250 -3.86 10.34 -15.23
CA ASP A 250 -4.71 10.85 -14.16
C ASP A 250 -4.60 12.39 -14.03
N PRO A 251 -5.59 13.06 -13.42
CA PRO A 251 -5.57 14.51 -13.28
C PRO A 251 -4.28 15.00 -12.61
N ARG A 252 -3.66 16.03 -13.19
CA ARG A 252 -2.39 16.55 -12.71
C ARG A 252 -2.57 17.49 -11.52
N PHE A 253 -1.69 17.38 -10.53
CA PHE A 253 -1.54 18.41 -9.50
C PHE A 253 -0.53 19.47 -9.96
N PRO A 254 -0.87 20.77 -9.94
CA PRO A 254 0.04 21.81 -10.38
C PRO A 254 1.18 22.01 -9.36
N ALA A 255 2.42 21.85 -9.81
CA ALA A 255 3.60 22.02 -8.97
C ALA A 255 3.72 23.42 -8.33
N ALA A 256 3.20 24.45 -9.00
CA ALA A 256 3.15 25.82 -8.49
C ALA A 256 2.23 25.99 -7.26
N ALA A 257 1.33 25.03 -7.00
CA ALA A 257 0.45 25.05 -5.83
C ALA A 257 1.08 24.37 -4.60
N LEU A 258 2.27 23.76 -4.73
CA LEU A 258 3.02 23.23 -3.59
C LEU A 258 3.59 24.39 -2.77
N ALA A 259 3.41 24.33 -1.46
CA ALA A 259 3.91 25.32 -0.50
C ALA A 259 4.89 24.68 0.49
N ALA A 260 5.90 25.43 0.95
CA ALA A 260 6.83 24.96 1.99
C ALA A 260 6.19 24.95 3.39
N ASP A 261 5.04 25.61 3.54
CA ASP A 261 4.27 25.75 4.77
C ASP A 261 2.84 25.27 4.48
N GLU A 262 2.32 24.38 5.31
CA GLU A 262 1.01 23.74 5.15
C GLU A 262 -0.13 24.77 5.15
N ASP A 263 -0.04 25.79 6.00
CA ASP A 263 -1.06 26.84 6.11
C ASP A 263 -1.14 27.70 4.84
N ARG A 264 -0.10 27.68 4.02
CA ARG A 264 -0.02 28.42 2.75
C ARG A 264 -0.41 27.57 1.54
N ALA A 265 -0.74 26.28 1.72
CA ALA A 265 -1.13 25.40 0.63
C ALA A 265 -2.49 25.84 0.05
N VAL A 266 -2.48 26.27 -1.21
CA VAL A 266 -3.69 26.71 -1.92
C VAL A 266 -4.44 25.51 -2.47
N ALA A 267 -5.70 25.37 -2.07
CA ALA A 267 -6.53 24.24 -2.46
C ALA A 267 -6.79 24.20 -3.97
N GLN A 268 -6.41 23.10 -4.60
CA GLN A 268 -6.62 22.86 -6.03
C GLN A 268 -7.90 22.09 -6.27
N ALA A 269 -8.71 22.58 -7.21
CA ALA A 269 -9.95 21.91 -7.59
C ALA A 269 -9.66 20.55 -8.22
N PHE A 270 -10.38 19.52 -7.77
CA PHE A 270 -10.27 18.16 -8.29
C PHE A 270 -11.65 17.48 -8.23
N SER A 271 -11.88 16.53 -9.13
CA SER A 271 -13.11 15.73 -9.19
C SER A 271 -12.78 14.25 -9.08
N ILE A 272 -13.50 13.55 -8.22
CA ILE A 272 -13.43 12.08 -8.17
C ILE A 272 -14.26 11.54 -9.35
N PRO A 273 -13.76 10.57 -10.12
CA PRO A 273 -14.55 9.90 -11.14
C PRO A 273 -15.85 9.32 -10.56
N ASP A 274 -16.95 9.44 -11.28
CA ASP A 274 -18.24 8.91 -10.83
C ASP A 274 -18.31 7.40 -11.08
N HIS A 275 -17.65 6.66 -10.20
CA HIS A 275 -17.52 5.20 -10.23
C HIS A 275 -18.07 4.57 -8.95
N PHE A 276 -19.07 5.23 -8.37
CA PHE A 276 -19.78 4.74 -7.20
C PHE A 276 -20.94 3.85 -7.63
N TYR A 277 -21.05 2.72 -6.95
CA TYR A 277 -22.13 1.77 -7.13
C TYR A 277 -22.82 1.51 -5.81
N TYR A 278 -24.14 1.32 -5.91
CA TYR A 278 -25.03 1.04 -4.81
C TYR A 278 -25.57 -0.38 -4.96
N GLY A 279 -25.69 -1.05 -3.82
CA GLY A 279 -26.47 -2.28 -3.68
C GLY A 279 -27.34 -2.20 -2.43
N ARG A 280 -28.32 -3.09 -2.33
CA ARG A 280 -29.23 -3.12 -1.18
C ARG A 280 -29.40 -4.52 -0.63
N ILE A 281 -29.31 -4.65 0.69
CA ILE A 281 -29.58 -5.87 1.43
C ILE A 281 -30.81 -5.61 2.28
N LEU A 282 -31.77 -6.54 2.29
CA LEU A 282 -32.94 -6.51 3.16
C LEU A 282 -33.12 -7.89 3.80
N PHE A 283 -33.84 -7.96 4.91
CA PHE A 283 -34.40 -9.24 5.35
C PHE A 283 -35.51 -9.71 4.40
N GLU A 284 -35.83 -11.00 4.44
CA GLU A 284 -36.90 -11.60 3.62
C GLU A 284 -38.27 -10.93 3.82
N ASP A 285 -38.53 -10.44 5.04
CA ASP A 285 -39.72 -9.66 5.40
C ASP A 285 -39.74 -8.23 4.80
N GLY A 286 -38.67 -7.83 4.10
CA GLY A 286 -38.51 -6.52 3.47
C GLY A 286 -37.98 -5.43 4.40
N SER A 287 -37.73 -5.73 5.68
CA SER A 287 -37.11 -4.77 6.60
C SER A 287 -35.61 -4.60 6.34
N PRO A 288 -35.03 -3.43 6.68
CA PRO A 288 -33.58 -3.24 6.62
C PRO A 288 -32.83 -4.25 7.50
N PRO A 289 -31.56 -4.57 7.18
CA PRO A 289 -30.78 -5.60 7.84
C PRO A 289 -30.22 -5.14 9.20
N VAL A 290 -31.03 -4.40 9.97
CA VAL A 290 -30.70 -3.88 11.31
C VAL A 290 -31.06 -4.94 12.35
N LEU A 291 -30.08 -5.36 13.14
CA LEU A 291 -30.26 -6.38 14.17
C LEU A 291 -30.83 -5.75 15.45
N ASN A 292 -32.03 -6.18 15.83
CA ASN A 292 -32.66 -5.73 17.08
C ASN A 292 -33.42 -6.90 17.76
N PRO A 293 -32.97 -7.39 18.93
CA PRO A 293 -31.75 -6.97 19.62
C PRO A 293 -30.48 -7.40 18.87
N GLU A 294 -29.40 -6.65 19.04
CA GLU A 294 -28.07 -7.07 18.59
C GLU A 294 -27.62 -8.31 19.39
N PRO A 295 -27.00 -9.33 18.75
CA PRO A 295 -26.47 -10.50 19.47
C PRO A 295 -25.28 -10.15 20.40
N TRP A 296 -24.54 -9.09 20.07
CA TRP A 296 -23.45 -8.49 20.85
C TRP A 296 -23.23 -7.07 20.33
N ALA A 297 -22.58 -6.22 21.14
CA ALA A 297 -22.44 -4.79 20.82
C ALA A 297 -21.73 -4.56 19.48
N ASP A 298 -22.31 -3.69 18.64
CA ASP A 298 -21.79 -3.33 17.30
C ASP A 298 -21.87 -4.50 16.28
N ALA A 299 -22.74 -5.48 16.51
CA ALA A 299 -22.97 -6.57 15.56
C ALA A 299 -23.75 -6.08 14.33
N GLU A 300 -23.12 -6.17 13.16
CA GLU A 300 -23.70 -5.70 11.90
C GLU A 300 -23.63 -6.75 10.79
N VAL A 301 -24.67 -6.75 9.93
CA VAL A 301 -24.62 -7.43 8.64
C VAL A 301 -23.64 -6.69 7.73
N HIS A 302 -22.79 -7.41 7.02
CA HIS A 302 -21.86 -6.80 6.06
C HIS A 302 -21.72 -7.63 4.79
N VAL A 303 -21.16 -7.01 3.76
CA VAL A 303 -20.82 -7.65 2.50
C VAL A 303 -19.33 -7.44 2.21
N ASP A 304 -18.65 -8.52 1.86
CA ASP A 304 -17.23 -8.48 1.49
C ASP A 304 -17.06 -8.49 -0.03
N PHE A 305 -16.29 -7.52 -0.54
CA PHE A 305 -15.94 -7.40 -1.94
C PHE A 305 -14.43 -7.60 -2.15
N PRO A 306 -14.01 -8.50 -3.06
CA PRO A 306 -12.59 -8.78 -3.31
C PRO A 306 -11.70 -7.56 -3.61
N TYR A 307 -12.25 -6.50 -4.21
CA TYR A 307 -11.50 -5.30 -4.64
C TYR A 307 -11.72 -4.07 -3.74
N ALA A 308 -12.76 -4.10 -2.90
CA ALA A 308 -13.27 -2.92 -2.23
C ALA A 308 -13.38 -3.11 -0.70
N GLY A 309 -13.24 -4.34 -0.20
CA GLY A 309 -13.23 -4.66 1.21
C GLY A 309 -14.63 -4.91 1.77
N MET A 310 -14.79 -4.67 3.06
CA MET A 310 -16.02 -4.91 3.82
C MET A 310 -16.90 -3.66 3.82
N PHE A 311 -18.19 -3.83 3.53
CA PHE A 311 -19.18 -2.75 3.55
C PHE A 311 -20.38 -3.09 4.42
N HIS A 312 -20.84 -2.08 5.16
CA HIS A 312 -21.99 -2.18 6.06
C HIS A 312 -23.17 -1.44 5.42
N PRO A 313 -24.34 -2.09 5.27
CA PRO A 313 -25.55 -1.40 4.84
C PRO A 313 -25.97 -0.30 5.82
N ASP A 314 -26.49 0.81 5.31
CA ASP A 314 -27.10 1.88 6.09
C ASP A 314 -28.44 1.41 6.72
N ALA A 315 -29.09 2.31 7.48
CA ALA A 315 -30.36 2.01 8.14
C ALA A 315 -31.52 1.68 7.18
N GLU A 316 -31.39 1.94 5.88
CA GLU A 316 -32.34 1.57 4.83
C GLU A 316 -31.95 0.30 4.07
N GLY A 317 -30.77 -0.26 4.40
CA GLY A 317 -30.18 -1.46 3.81
C GLY A 317 -29.29 -1.19 2.60
N TYR A 318 -28.95 0.06 2.28
CA TYR A 318 -28.08 0.38 1.14
C TYR A 318 -26.61 0.41 1.55
N PHE A 319 -25.74 -0.10 0.69
CA PHE A 319 -24.31 0.13 0.78
C PHE A 319 -23.82 0.86 -0.48
N LYS A 320 -22.70 1.57 -0.36
CA LYS A 320 -22.06 2.34 -1.43
C LYS A 320 -20.58 1.97 -1.51
N LEU A 321 -20.08 1.67 -2.70
CA LEU A 321 -18.69 1.30 -2.93
C LEU A 321 -18.14 1.91 -4.22
N TYR A 322 -16.83 2.03 -4.33
CA TYR A 322 -16.14 2.51 -5.52
C TYR A 322 -15.48 1.36 -6.29
N LEU A 323 -15.79 1.23 -7.58
CA LEU A 323 -15.16 0.25 -8.49
C LEU A 323 -14.83 0.90 -9.82
N GLU A 324 -13.60 0.73 -10.30
CA GLU A 324 -13.29 1.07 -11.69
C GLU A 324 -14.14 0.21 -12.65
N PRO A 325 -14.50 0.73 -13.85
CA PRO A 325 -15.32 0.00 -14.82
C PRO A 325 -14.78 -1.40 -15.14
N GLU A 326 -13.46 -1.54 -15.23
CA GLU A 326 -12.79 -2.82 -15.48
C GLU A 326 -12.92 -3.79 -14.30
N GLN A 327 -12.91 -3.28 -13.06
CA GLN A 327 -13.13 -4.09 -11.86
C GLN A 327 -14.58 -4.60 -11.82
N LEU A 328 -15.56 -3.76 -12.13
CA LEU A 328 -16.96 -4.19 -12.21
C LEU A 328 -17.17 -5.24 -13.32
N ALA A 329 -16.54 -5.05 -14.48
CA ALA A 329 -16.58 -6.03 -15.57
C ALA A 329 -15.99 -7.38 -15.12
N ALA A 330 -14.83 -7.37 -14.46
CA ALA A 330 -14.20 -8.57 -13.92
C ALA A 330 -15.08 -9.27 -12.88
N LEU A 331 -15.74 -8.53 -11.98
CA LEU A 331 -16.70 -9.11 -11.01
C LEU A 331 -17.87 -9.81 -11.70
N LYS A 332 -18.40 -9.23 -12.78
CA LYS A 332 -19.52 -9.81 -13.54
C LYS A 332 -19.13 -11.08 -14.29
N GLU A 333 -17.90 -11.12 -14.82
CA GLU A 333 -17.38 -12.24 -15.59
C GLU A 333 -16.91 -13.39 -14.70
N GLN A 334 -16.03 -13.11 -13.74
CA GLN A 334 -15.39 -14.12 -12.90
C GLN A 334 -16.29 -14.61 -11.77
N ARG A 335 -17.30 -13.80 -11.39
CA ARG A 335 -18.23 -14.06 -10.28
C ARG A 335 -17.53 -14.54 -9.00
N PRO A 336 -16.52 -13.80 -8.51
CA PRO A 336 -15.91 -14.16 -7.23
C PRO A 336 -16.97 -14.02 -6.12
N GLY A 337 -16.86 -14.82 -5.07
CA GLY A 337 -17.80 -14.80 -3.96
C GLY A 337 -17.84 -13.42 -3.30
N MET A 338 -18.96 -12.70 -3.44
CA MET A 338 -19.25 -11.45 -2.75
C MET A 338 -20.17 -11.77 -1.58
N ASN A 339 -19.61 -12.31 -0.51
CA ASN A 339 -20.38 -12.93 0.55
C ASN A 339 -21.06 -11.89 1.43
N ILE A 340 -22.34 -12.14 1.73
CA ILE A 340 -23.10 -11.44 2.75
C ILE A 340 -22.95 -12.22 4.05
N TYR A 341 -22.38 -11.57 5.05
CA TYR A 341 -22.12 -12.13 6.37
C TYR A 341 -23.14 -11.63 7.37
N VAL A 342 -23.69 -12.57 8.14
CA VAL A 342 -24.58 -12.27 9.26
C VAL A 342 -23.91 -12.66 10.57
N PRO A 343 -23.93 -11.78 11.59
CA PRO A 343 -23.43 -12.08 12.93
C PRO A 343 -24.08 -13.33 13.53
N LEU A 344 -23.27 -14.13 14.20
CA LEU A 344 -23.68 -15.27 15.03
C LEU A 344 -23.90 -14.80 16.48
N LYS A 345 -24.53 -15.66 17.29
CA LYS A 345 -24.73 -15.43 18.74
C LYS A 345 -23.39 -15.32 19.49
N GLU A 346 -22.35 -15.99 19.00
CA GLU A 346 -21.00 -15.92 19.55
C GLU A 346 -20.36 -14.55 19.23
N PRO A 347 -19.85 -13.81 20.24
CA PRO A 347 -19.22 -12.51 20.03
C PRO A 347 -18.10 -12.52 18.99
N GLY A 348 -18.14 -11.56 18.06
CA GLY A 348 -17.13 -11.38 17.03
C GLY A 348 -17.13 -12.44 15.92
N ARG A 349 -18.16 -13.29 15.84
CA ARG A 349 -18.29 -14.28 14.76
C ARG A 349 -19.44 -13.94 13.83
N SER A 350 -19.19 -14.14 12.53
CA SER A 350 -20.18 -14.00 11.46
C SER A 350 -20.05 -15.17 10.48
N ARG A 351 -21.12 -15.43 9.73
CA ARG A 351 -21.15 -16.50 8.71
C ARG A 351 -21.68 -15.95 7.40
N ALA A 352 -21.03 -16.32 6.30
CA ALA A 352 -21.54 -16.09 4.95
C ALA A 352 -22.84 -16.91 4.75
N ILE A 353 -23.94 -16.23 4.42
CA ILE A 353 -25.26 -16.88 4.24
C ILE A 353 -25.82 -16.72 2.83
N ALA A 354 -25.29 -15.77 2.06
CA ALA A 354 -25.69 -15.47 0.70
C ALA A 354 -24.53 -14.79 -0.04
N GLU A 355 -24.67 -14.65 -1.35
CA GLU A 355 -23.77 -13.87 -2.20
C GLU A 355 -24.53 -12.70 -2.82
N PHE A 356 -23.86 -11.55 -2.95
CA PHE A 356 -24.40 -10.39 -3.64
C PHE A 356 -23.99 -10.42 -5.13
N PRO A 357 -24.93 -10.53 -6.08
CA PRO A 357 -24.57 -10.54 -7.50
C PRO A 357 -24.10 -9.16 -7.98
N ALA A 358 -22.94 -9.09 -8.66
CA ALA A 358 -22.41 -7.84 -9.21
C ALA A 358 -23.34 -7.20 -10.27
N GLY A 359 -24.23 -7.99 -10.87
CA GLY A 359 -25.27 -7.50 -11.79
C GLY A 359 -26.36 -6.67 -11.12
N LEU A 360 -26.48 -6.71 -9.79
CA LEU A 360 -27.44 -5.91 -9.02
C LEU A 360 -26.89 -4.55 -8.58
N LEU A 361 -25.60 -4.29 -8.83
CA LEU A 361 -25.00 -2.99 -8.55
C LEU A 361 -25.49 -1.95 -9.57
N SER A 362 -25.86 -0.76 -9.10
CA SER A 362 -26.27 0.37 -9.94
C SER A 362 -25.56 1.66 -9.53
N GLN A 363 -25.34 2.59 -10.48
CA GLN A 363 -24.86 3.94 -10.15
C GLN A 363 -25.99 4.84 -9.61
N ASP A 364 -27.25 4.50 -9.89
CA ASP A 364 -28.41 5.14 -9.28
C ASP A 364 -28.81 4.36 -8.02
N LYS A 365 -28.79 5.03 -6.86
CA LYS A 365 -29.19 4.44 -5.56
C LYS A 365 -30.62 3.87 -5.63
N THR A 366 -31.52 4.51 -6.38
CA THR A 366 -32.93 4.10 -6.47
C THR A 366 -33.14 2.89 -7.37
N GLU A 367 -32.22 2.62 -8.29
CA GLU A 367 -32.25 1.46 -9.18
C GLU A 367 -31.38 0.30 -8.69
N ALA A 368 -30.72 0.45 -7.53
CA ALA A 368 -29.88 -0.60 -6.96
C ALA A 368 -30.69 -1.86 -6.65
N GLY A 369 -30.20 -3.00 -7.15
CA GLY A 369 -30.83 -4.29 -6.94
C GLY A 369 -30.77 -4.74 -5.48
N VAL A 370 -31.76 -5.55 -5.10
CA VAL A 370 -31.97 -5.98 -3.71
C VAL A 370 -31.64 -7.46 -3.57
N VAL A 371 -30.80 -7.80 -2.61
CA VAL A 371 -30.65 -9.18 -2.11
C VAL A 371 -31.39 -9.31 -0.79
N LYS A 372 -32.28 -10.31 -0.71
CA LYS A 372 -33.00 -10.65 0.51
C LYS A 372 -32.29 -11.78 1.24
N ILE A 373 -32.11 -11.63 2.54
CA ILE A 373 -31.49 -12.62 3.41
C ILE A 373 -32.42 -13.04 4.54
N PRO A 374 -32.32 -14.29 5.04
CA PRO A 374 -33.08 -14.71 6.21
C PRO A 374 -32.68 -13.87 7.43
N LYS A 375 -33.68 -13.54 8.25
CA LYS A 375 -33.43 -12.89 9.54
C LYS A 375 -32.79 -13.90 10.50
N PRO A 376 -31.66 -13.57 11.14
CA PRO A 376 -31.04 -14.49 12.08
C PRO A 376 -31.93 -14.73 13.30
N ASP A 377 -32.02 -15.99 13.73
CA ASP A 377 -32.65 -16.36 14.98
C ASP A 377 -31.59 -16.52 16.07
N TYR A 378 -31.62 -15.63 17.06
CA TYR A 378 -30.69 -15.62 18.18
C TYR A 378 -31.26 -16.24 19.46
N ARG A 379 -32.49 -16.79 19.40
CA ARG A 379 -33.17 -17.39 20.55
C ARG A 379 -32.29 -18.42 21.26
#